data_AF-A0A9D0W3J0-F1
#
_entry.id   AF-A0A9D0W3J0-F1
#
_cell.length_a   1.000
_cell.length_b   1.000
_cell.length_c   1.000
_cell.angle_alpha   90.00
_cell.angle_beta   90.00
_cell.angle_gamma   90.00
#
_symmetry.space_group_name_H-M   'P 1'
#
loop_
_entity.id
_entity.type
_entity.pdbx_description
1 polymer ?
#
loop_
_entity_poly.entity_id
_entity_poly.type
_entity_poly.pdbx_seq_one_letter_code
_entity_poly.pdbx_strand_id
1 'polypeptide(L)'
;MSPSSRSDQTQAFLQQLKSLNEREQQELGPACDIDAMLIRRSRQIDEILIHCWAQALGSHDGVALVAVGGYGRSELFPQSDIDVLILTDESDTCNAGIHAFLHTLWDLGLNLSHSVRTLDECIEEGLGDITVATNYQDARWLTGNQTLFHRFRERIASADFWPPLTFLKAKLAEQQARHAKYDDTGFKIEPNVKESPGGLRD
;
A
#
# COMPACT_ATOMS: atom_id res chain seq x y z
N MET A 1 16.26 -18.57 14.44
CA MET A 1 17.26 -18.34 13.38
C MET A 1 18.51 -17.73 14.01
N SER A 2 19.72 -18.12 13.59
CA SER A 2 20.96 -17.56 14.11
C SER A 2 21.19 -16.14 13.53
N PRO A 3 21.88 -15.22 14.25
CA PRO A 3 22.14 -13.86 13.78
C PRO A 3 22.80 -13.80 12.39
N SER A 4 23.66 -14.78 12.07
CA SER A 4 24.32 -14.92 10.77
C SER A 4 23.31 -15.15 9.62
N SER A 5 22.33 -16.04 9.83
CA SER A 5 21.34 -16.39 8.80
C SER A 5 20.38 -15.24 8.45
N ARG A 6 20.10 -14.34 9.41
CA ARG A 6 19.25 -13.17 9.18
C ARG A 6 19.98 -12.11 8.35
N SER A 7 21.28 -11.92 8.60
CA SER A 7 22.14 -10.99 7.85
C SER A 7 22.29 -11.40 6.39
N ASP A 8 22.56 -12.68 6.13
CA ASP A 8 22.74 -13.20 4.76
C ASP A 8 21.48 -13.00 3.90
N GLN A 9 20.32 -13.14 4.54
CA GLN A 9 19.04 -13.00 3.88
C GLN A 9 18.65 -11.56 3.59
N THR A 10 18.86 -10.64 4.54
CA THR A 10 18.69 -9.20 4.30
C THR A 10 19.55 -8.76 3.10
N GLN A 11 20.79 -9.26 3.02
CA GLN A 11 21.67 -8.97 1.90
C GLN A 11 21.16 -9.55 0.56
N ALA A 12 20.57 -10.75 0.57
CA ALA A 12 19.93 -11.32 -0.62
C ALA A 12 18.76 -10.47 -1.12
N PHE A 13 17.88 -9.99 -0.22
CA PHE A 13 16.76 -9.12 -0.58
C PHE A 13 17.23 -7.76 -1.09
N LEU A 14 18.24 -7.16 -0.46
CA LEU A 14 18.84 -5.91 -0.96
C LEU A 14 19.40 -6.08 -2.39
N GLN A 15 20.06 -7.20 -2.67
CA GLN A 15 20.57 -7.50 -4.00
C GLN A 15 19.44 -7.71 -5.02
N GLN A 16 18.34 -8.36 -4.61
CA GLN A 16 17.14 -8.54 -5.43
C GLN A 16 16.46 -7.20 -5.75
N LEU A 17 16.29 -6.31 -4.75
CA LEU A 17 15.71 -4.98 -4.96
C LEU A 17 16.57 -4.13 -5.89
N LYS A 18 17.90 -4.22 -5.74
CA LYS A 18 18.84 -3.51 -6.61
C LYS A 18 18.74 -4.00 -8.06
N SER A 19 18.75 -5.32 -8.29
CA SER A 19 18.65 -5.88 -9.63
C SER A 19 17.30 -5.59 -10.29
N LEU A 20 16.21 -5.58 -9.51
CA LEU A 20 14.89 -5.15 -9.97
C LEU A 20 14.92 -3.72 -10.50
N ASN A 21 15.43 -2.77 -9.70
CA ASN A 21 15.51 -1.37 -10.10
C ASN A 21 16.39 -1.17 -11.34
N GLU A 22 17.55 -1.83 -11.41
CA GLU A 22 18.45 -1.75 -12.57
C GLU A 22 17.79 -2.30 -13.84
N ARG A 23 17.05 -3.41 -13.72
CA ARG A 23 16.32 -4.01 -14.84
C ARG A 23 15.19 -3.11 -15.33
N GLU A 24 14.39 -2.56 -14.42
CA GLU A 24 13.29 -1.65 -14.77
C GLU A 24 13.83 -0.39 -15.45
N GLN A 25 14.95 0.15 -14.96
CA GLN A 25 15.60 1.30 -15.59
C GLN A 25 16.06 1.01 -17.02
N GLN A 26 16.48 -0.23 -17.32
CA GLN A 26 16.87 -0.65 -18.67
C GLN A 26 15.66 -0.92 -19.58
N GLU A 27 14.54 -1.39 -19.00
CA GLU A 27 13.31 -1.68 -19.74
C GLU A 27 12.51 -0.40 -20.07
N LEU A 28 12.70 0.69 -19.31
CA LEU A 28 12.02 1.96 -19.55
C LEU A 28 12.41 2.56 -20.91
N GLY A 29 11.41 2.67 -21.79
CA GLY A 29 11.54 3.22 -23.12
C GLY A 29 10.20 3.20 -23.87
N PRO A 30 10.14 3.70 -25.11
CA PRO A 30 8.87 3.84 -25.85
C PRO A 30 8.11 2.53 -26.09
N ALA A 31 8.80 1.38 -26.06
CA ALA A 31 8.23 0.05 -26.25
C ALA A 31 7.97 -0.70 -24.93
N CYS A 32 8.18 -0.05 -23.78
CA CYS A 32 7.96 -0.65 -22.48
C CYS A 32 6.47 -0.88 -22.25
N ASP A 33 6.10 -2.11 -21.92
CA ASP A 33 4.79 -2.41 -21.35
C ASP A 33 4.82 -2.04 -19.86
N ILE A 34 4.39 -0.81 -19.56
CA ILE A 34 4.43 -0.23 -18.21
C ILE A 34 3.56 -1.06 -17.26
N ASP A 35 2.37 -1.47 -17.67
CA ASP A 35 1.46 -2.24 -16.81
C ASP A 35 2.08 -3.59 -16.41
N ALA A 36 2.65 -4.31 -17.38
CA ALA A 36 3.36 -5.55 -17.12
C ALA A 36 4.58 -5.35 -16.20
N MET A 37 5.28 -4.22 -16.33
CA MET A 37 6.39 -3.85 -15.44
C MET A 37 5.90 -3.62 -14.01
N LEU A 38 4.85 -2.81 -13.81
CA LEU A 38 4.30 -2.48 -12.49
C LEU A 38 3.73 -3.71 -11.76
N ILE A 39 3.02 -4.59 -12.48
CA ILE A 39 2.51 -5.85 -11.93
C ILE A 39 3.66 -6.73 -11.46
N ARG A 40 4.70 -6.87 -12.27
CA ARG A 40 5.88 -7.67 -11.92
C ARG A 40 6.60 -7.09 -10.70
N ARG A 41 6.77 -5.77 -10.65
CA ARG A 41 7.34 -5.08 -9.50
C ARG A 41 6.55 -5.36 -8.23
N SER A 42 5.24 -5.16 -8.29
CA SER A 42 4.33 -5.38 -7.16
C SER A 42 4.44 -6.81 -6.64
N ARG A 43 4.45 -7.80 -7.54
CA ARG A 43 4.62 -9.22 -7.17
C ARG A 43 5.96 -9.49 -6.46
N GLN A 44 7.06 -8.91 -6.92
CA GLN A 44 8.34 -9.10 -6.27
C GLN A 44 8.40 -8.48 -4.88
N ILE A 45 7.75 -7.32 -4.69
CA ILE A 45 7.59 -6.73 -3.36
C ILE A 45 6.68 -7.59 -2.49
N ASP A 46 5.57 -8.14 -3.02
CA ASP A 46 4.70 -9.07 -2.29
C ASP A 46 5.51 -10.26 -1.75
N GLU A 47 6.36 -10.87 -2.58
CA GLU A 47 7.20 -12.02 -2.19
C GLU A 47 8.14 -11.67 -1.02
N ILE A 48 8.75 -10.47 -1.04
CA ILE A 48 9.60 -9.98 0.06
C ILE A 48 8.77 -9.74 1.32
N LEU A 49 7.63 -9.05 1.22
CA LEU A 49 6.76 -8.74 2.35
C LEU A 49 6.23 -10.02 3.01
N ILE A 50 5.71 -10.96 2.20
CA ILE A 50 5.19 -12.24 2.68
C ILE A 50 6.29 -13.04 3.39
N HIS A 51 7.51 -13.01 2.86
CA HIS A 51 8.63 -13.68 3.50
C HIS A 51 8.98 -13.05 4.86
N CYS A 52 9.18 -11.72 4.91
CA CYS A 52 9.48 -11.01 6.14
C CYS A 52 8.36 -11.19 7.18
N TRP A 53 7.11 -11.19 6.74
CA TRP A 53 5.94 -11.45 7.57
C TRP A 53 6.01 -12.83 8.21
N ALA A 54 6.23 -13.88 7.41
CA ALA A 54 6.31 -15.25 7.90
C ALA A 54 7.44 -15.45 8.92
N GLN A 55 8.56 -14.73 8.77
CA GLN A 55 9.67 -14.80 9.73
C GLN A 55 9.36 -14.13 11.06
N ALA A 56 8.67 -12.99 11.02
CA ALA A 56 8.41 -12.18 12.20
C ALA A 56 7.16 -12.63 12.97
N LEU A 57 6.13 -13.11 12.28
CA LEU A 57 4.84 -13.48 12.86
C LEU A 57 4.50 -14.96 12.75
N GLY A 58 5.14 -15.71 11.84
CA GLY A 58 4.78 -17.10 11.58
C GLY A 58 3.37 -17.24 10.98
N SER A 59 2.66 -18.29 11.38
CA SER A 59 1.25 -18.51 11.01
C SER A 59 0.38 -18.11 12.20
N HIS A 60 -0.01 -16.83 12.24
CA HIS A 60 -0.86 -16.29 13.29
C HIS A 60 -2.23 -15.92 12.74
N ASP A 61 -3.28 -16.42 13.38
CA ASP A 61 -4.65 -16.27 12.88
C ASP A 61 -5.30 -14.95 13.31
N GLY A 62 -4.68 -14.15 14.18
CA GLY A 62 -5.25 -12.87 14.61
C GLY A 62 -4.92 -11.64 13.74
N VAL A 63 -4.19 -11.82 12.63
CA VAL A 63 -3.61 -10.71 11.86
C VAL A 63 -3.58 -10.99 10.36
N ALA A 64 -3.78 -9.96 9.54
CA ALA A 64 -3.67 -10.01 8.09
C ALA A 64 -2.87 -8.85 7.53
N LEU A 65 -2.06 -9.12 6.52
CA LEU A 65 -1.32 -8.11 5.76
C LEU A 65 -2.06 -7.81 4.46
N VAL A 66 -2.36 -6.54 4.23
CA VAL A 66 -3.18 -6.07 3.12
C VAL A 66 -2.47 -4.93 2.42
N ALA A 67 -2.27 -5.01 1.10
CA ALA A 67 -1.85 -3.88 0.29
C ALA A 67 -3.05 -2.96 0.03
N VAL A 68 -2.87 -1.65 0.06
CA VAL A 68 -3.94 -0.66 -0.18
C VAL A 68 -3.49 0.40 -1.19
N GLY A 69 -4.43 1.23 -1.68
CA GLY A 69 -4.14 2.28 -2.65
C GLY A 69 -3.52 1.75 -3.96
N GLY A 70 -2.58 2.51 -4.53
CA GLY A 70 -1.91 2.14 -5.79
C GLY A 70 -1.16 0.81 -5.72
N TYR A 71 -0.55 0.49 -4.57
CA TYR A 71 0.10 -0.81 -4.37
C TYR A 71 -0.91 -1.97 -4.32
N GLY A 72 -2.09 -1.71 -3.72
CA GLY A 72 -3.24 -2.61 -3.76
C GLY A 72 -3.68 -2.96 -5.18
N ARG A 73 -3.73 -1.96 -6.08
CA ARG A 73 -4.01 -2.15 -7.53
C ARG A 73 -2.86 -2.77 -8.34
N SER A 74 -1.72 -3.05 -7.71
CA SER A 74 -0.49 -3.50 -8.39
C SER A 74 0.13 -2.45 -9.34
N GLU A 75 -0.10 -1.16 -9.05
CA GLU A 75 0.45 0.00 -9.76
C GLU A 75 1.65 0.59 -9.01
N LEU A 76 2.55 -0.25 -8.51
CA LEU A 76 3.71 0.22 -7.75
C LEU A 76 4.78 0.76 -8.70
N PHE A 77 4.87 2.08 -8.86
CA PHE A 77 5.95 2.69 -9.65
C PHE A 77 7.28 2.63 -8.90
N PRO A 78 8.42 2.73 -9.62
CA PRO A 78 9.71 2.96 -8.97
C PRO A 78 9.64 4.13 -7.99
N GLN A 79 10.24 3.97 -6.82
CA GLN A 79 10.25 4.97 -5.73
C GLN A 79 8.87 5.33 -5.13
N SER A 80 7.78 4.69 -5.54
CA SER A 80 6.50 4.84 -4.86
C SER A 80 6.51 4.20 -3.48
N ASP A 81 5.72 4.78 -2.58
CA ASP A 81 5.49 4.22 -1.25
C ASP A 81 4.77 2.87 -1.37
N ILE A 82 5.15 1.94 -0.51
CA ILE A 82 4.51 0.66 -0.33
C ILE A 82 3.48 0.85 0.78
N ASP A 83 2.22 1.06 0.40
CA ASP A 83 1.12 1.29 1.34
C ASP A 83 0.52 -0.05 1.82
N VAL A 84 0.66 -0.34 3.12
CA VAL A 84 0.12 -1.56 3.74
C VAL A 84 -0.79 -1.27 4.94
N LEU A 85 -1.86 -2.04 5.05
CA LEU A 85 -2.70 -2.15 6.23
C LEU A 85 -2.40 -3.49 6.91
N ILE A 86 -2.03 -3.41 8.19
CA ILE A 86 -1.93 -4.56 9.08
C ILE A 86 -3.25 -4.61 9.87
N LEU A 87 -4.14 -5.49 9.43
CA LEU A 87 -5.44 -5.69 10.04
C LEU A 87 -5.31 -6.67 11.20
N THR A 88 -5.78 -6.28 12.39
CA THR A 88 -5.71 -7.10 13.60
C THR A 88 -7.11 -7.41 14.14
N ASP A 89 -7.27 -8.53 14.84
CA ASP A 89 -8.54 -8.82 15.54
C ASP A 89 -8.72 -7.89 16.75
N GLU A 90 -7.63 -7.63 17.47
CA GLU A 90 -7.57 -6.72 18.63
C GLU A 90 -6.31 -5.83 18.54
N SER A 91 -6.33 -4.65 19.16
CA SER A 91 -5.28 -3.62 19.01
C SER A 91 -3.87 -4.10 19.39
N ASP A 92 -3.73 -5.02 20.36
CA ASP A 92 -2.43 -5.53 20.82
C ASP A 92 -2.00 -6.86 20.18
N THR A 93 -2.77 -7.37 19.22
CA THR A 93 -2.47 -8.65 18.58
C THR A 93 -1.13 -8.61 17.87
N CYS A 94 -0.25 -9.56 18.19
CA CYS A 94 1.08 -9.71 17.58
C CYS A 94 1.99 -8.47 17.60
N ASN A 95 1.77 -7.53 18.53
CA ASN A 95 2.46 -6.23 18.55
C ASN A 95 4.00 -6.33 18.39
N ALA A 96 4.64 -7.26 19.12
CA ALA A 96 6.09 -7.49 19.00
C ALA A 96 6.52 -8.04 17.61
N GLY A 97 5.73 -8.95 17.04
CA GLY A 97 5.99 -9.50 15.71
C GLY A 97 5.77 -8.46 14.61
N ILE A 98 4.74 -7.63 14.73
CA ILE A 98 4.48 -6.50 13.83
C ILE A 98 5.65 -5.52 13.86
N HIS A 99 6.13 -5.13 15.05
CA HIS A 99 7.31 -4.27 15.16
C HIS A 99 8.57 -4.89 14.54
N ALA A 100 8.81 -6.18 14.78
CA ALA A 100 9.95 -6.88 14.18
C ALA A 100 9.85 -6.95 12.64
N PHE A 101 8.65 -7.14 12.11
CA PHE A 101 8.36 -7.09 10.68
C PHE A 101 8.68 -5.71 10.11
N LEU A 102 8.11 -4.65 10.67
CA LEU A 102 8.30 -3.27 10.21
C LEU A 102 9.77 -2.84 10.28
N HIS A 103 10.47 -3.17 11.36
CA HIS A 103 11.91 -2.90 11.49
C HIS A 103 12.71 -3.59 10.38
N THR A 104 12.37 -4.84 10.05
CA THR A 104 13.06 -5.57 8.97
C THR A 104 12.87 -4.88 7.61
N LEU A 105 11.67 -4.37 7.33
CA LEU A 105 11.41 -3.66 6.07
C LEU A 105 12.15 -2.32 5.99
N TRP A 106 12.29 -1.62 7.11
CA TRP A 106 13.10 -0.41 7.19
C TRP A 106 14.58 -0.71 6.94
N ASP A 107 15.13 -1.77 7.54
CA ASP A 107 16.51 -2.20 7.28
C ASP A 107 16.78 -2.53 5.80
N LEU A 108 15.75 -2.95 5.07
CA LEU A 108 15.80 -3.19 3.62
C LEU A 108 15.73 -1.90 2.77
N GLY A 109 15.53 -0.74 3.39
CA GLY A 109 15.42 0.55 2.71
C GLY A 109 14.13 0.71 1.89
N LEU A 110 13.10 -0.09 2.17
CA LEU A 110 11.79 0.04 1.53
C LEU A 110 11.06 1.26 2.11
N ASN A 111 10.51 2.11 1.23
CA ASN A 111 9.67 3.22 1.67
C ASN A 111 8.27 2.71 2.00
N LEU A 112 8.05 2.36 3.26
CA LEU A 112 6.81 1.74 3.72
C LEU A 112 5.92 2.77 4.41
N SER A 113 4.72 2.97 3.87
CA SER A 113 3.61 3.64 4.54
C SER A 113 2.71 2.57 5.12
N HIS A 114 2.42 2.63 6.42
CA HIS A 114 1.67 1.56 7.08
C HIS A 114 0.69 2.06 8.12
N SER A 115 -0.33 1.25 8.40
CA SER A 115 -1.20 1.39 9.56
C SER A 115 -1.47 0.04 10.20
N VAL A 116 -1.63 0.01 11.52
CA VAL A 116 -2.04 -1.17 12.28
C VAL A 116 -3.38 -0.84 12.90
N ARG A 117 -4.44 -1.56 12.52
CA ARG A 117 -5.81 -1.25 12.93
C ARG A 117 -6.63 -2.52 13.10
N THR A 118 -7.54 -2.46 14.05
CA THR A 118 -8.66 -3.40 14.13
C THR A 118 -9.67 -3.16 13.01
N LEU A 119 -10.62 -4.08 12.84
CA LEU A 119 -11.71 -3.89 11.89
C LEU A 119 -12.51 -2.62 12.19
N ASP A 120 -12.83 -2.37 13.45
CA ASP A 120 -13.67 -1.23 13.84
C ASP A 120 -12.94 0.11 13.62
N GLU A 121 -11.65 0.18 13.97
CA GLU A 121 -10.80 1.36 13.69
C GLU A 121 -10.67 1.61 12.18
N CYS A 122 -10.55 0.55 11.35
CA CYS A 122 -10.58 0.72 9.90
C CYS A 122 -11.89 1.37 9.43
N ILE A 123 -13.02 0.94 9.97
CA ILE A 123 -14.32 1.51 9.57
C ILE A 123 -14.47 2.95 10.04
N GLU A 124 -14.07 3.26 11.27
CA GLU A 124 -14.07 4.62 11.80
C GLU A 124 -13.22 5.57 10.94
N GLU A 125 -11.97 5.20 10.67
CA GLU A 125 -11.03 6.01 9.88
C GLU A 125 -11.48 6.16 8.44
N GLY A 126 -12.00 5.08 7.85
CA GLY A 126 -12.59 5.10 6.52
C GLY A 126 -13.79 6.04 6.44
N LEU A 127 -14.70 6.03 7.42
CA LEU A 127 -15.84 6.95 7.45
C LEU A 127 -15.44 8.41 7.71
N GLY A 128 -14.36 8.63 8.45
CA GLY A 128 -13.84 9.96 8.78
C GLY A 128 -13.10 10.66 7.64
N ASP A 129 -12.48 9.91 6.71
CA ASP A 129 -11.67 10.48 5.63
C ASP A 129 -11.92 9.77 4.28
N ILE A 130 -12.39 10.55 3.30
CA ILE A 130 -12.64 10.08 1.93
C ILE A 130 -11.37 9.52 1.26
N THR A 131 -10.20 10.02 1.62
CA THR A 131 -8.90 9.54 1.11
C THR A 131 -8.62 8.12 1.61
N VAL A 132 -8.84 7.88 2.91
CA VAL A 132 -8.70 6.57 3.54
C VAL A 132 -9.72 5.59 2.95
N ALA A 133 -10.98 6.01 2.83
CA ALA A 133 -12.03 5.22 2.19
C ALA A 133 -11.68 4.84 0.75
N THR A 134 -11.14 5.77 -0.03
CA THR A 134 -10.71 5.52 -1.41
C THR A 134 -9.58 4.48 -1.43
N ASN A 135 -8.57 4.62 -0.57
CA ASN A 135 -7.46 3.68 -0.49
C ASN A 135 -7.90 2.25 -0.13
N TYR A 136 -8.93 2.11 0.71
CA TYR A 136 -9.47 0.79 1.08
C TYR A 136 -10.21 0.09 -0.04
N GLN A 137 -10.77 0.82 -1.02
CA GLN A 137 -11.42 0.19 -2.16
C GLN A 137 -10.45 -0.67 -2.98
N ASP A 138 -9.18 -0.28 -2.99
CA ASP A 138 -8.08 -0.98 -3.67
C ASP A 138 -7.42 -2.08 -2.82
N ALA A 139 -8.02 -2.45 -1.68
CA ALA A 139 -7.42 -3.42 -0.77
C ALA A 139 -7.23 -4.81 -1.42
N ARG A 140 -5.99 -5.31 -1.36
CA ARG A 140 -5.57 -6.62 -1.85
C ARG A 140 -4.87 -7.40 -0.75
N TRP A 141 -5.39 -8.58 -0.44
CA TRP A 141 -4.79 -9.46 0.56
C TRP A 141 -3.43 -9.98 0.10
N LEU A 142 -2.44 -9.94 1.00
CA LEU A 142 -1.09 -10.48 0.78
C LEU A 142 -0.88 -11.78 1.54
N THR A 143 -1.13 -11.79 2.86
CA THR A 143 -0.94 -12.97 3.72
C THR A 143 -1.65 -12.81 5.08
N GLY A 144 -1.64 -13.85 5.92
CA GLY A 144 -2.28 -13.89 7.24
C GLY A 144 -3.74 -14.32 7.21
N ASN A 145 -4.54 -13.89 8.18
CA ASN A 145 -5.94 -14.31 8.35
C ASN A 145 -6.82 -13.79 7.20
N GLN A 146 -7.16 -14.69 6.29
CA GLN A 146 -8.02 -14.39 5.15
C GLN A 146 -9.47 -14.10 5.55
N THR A 147 -9.99 -14.73 6.60
CA THR A 147 -11.34 -14.47 7.13
C THR A 147 -11.47 -13.04 7.65
N LEU A 148 -10.44 -12.55 8.36
CA LEU A 148 -10.38 -11.18 8.86
C LEU A 148 -10.38 -10.18 7.69
N PHE A 149 -9.59 -10.44 6.64
CA PHE A 149 -9.63 -9.64 5.42
C PHE A 149 -11.00 -9.65 4.73
N HIS A 150 -11.67 -10.81 4.65
CA HIS A 150 -13.01 -10.89 4.06
C HIS A 150 -14.02 -10.06 4.83
N ARG A 151 -14.01 -10.12 6.17
CA ARG A 151 -14.86 -9.26 7.01
C ARG A 151 -14.61 -7.78 6.75
N PHE A 152 -13.35 -7.38 6.62
CA PHE A 152 -13.00 -6.01 6.23
C PHE A 152 -13.58 -5.63 4.86
N ARG A 153 -13.39 -6.47 3.84
CA ARG A 153 -13.96 -6.24 2.49
C ARG A 153 -15.48 -6.12 2.51
N GLU A 154 -16.17 -6.96 3.28
CA GLU A 154 -17.63 -6.90 3.44
C GLU A 154 -18.08 -5.60 4.11
N ARG A 155 -17.38 -5.14 5.15
CA ARG A 155 -17.71 -3.89 5.83
C ARG A 155 -17.47 -2.67 4.95
N ILE A 156 -16.38 -2.59 4.18
CA ILE A 156 -16.16 -1.45 3.27
C ILE A 156 -17.05 -1.47 2.02
N ALA A 157 -17.65 -2.62 1.69
CA ALA A 157 -18.62 -2.76 0.61
C ALA A 157 -20.07 -2.56 1.07
N SER A 158 -20.29 -2.37 2.38
CA SER A 158 -21.61 -2.22 2.96
C SER A 158 -22.26 -0.89 2.58
N ALA A 159 -23.59 -0.85 2.53
CA ALA A 159 -24.33 0.34 2.10
C ALA A 159 -24.18 1.53 3.07
N ASP A 160 -23.85 1.26 4.34
CA ASP A 160 -23.53 2.27 5.36
C ASP A 160 -22.11 2.82 5.23
N PHE A 161 -21.19 2.08 4.60
CA PHE A 161 -19.83 2.54 4.34
C PHE A 161 -19.79 3.35 3.04
N TRP A 162 -19.84 4.68 3.18
CA TRP A 162 -19.81 5.63 2.06
C TRP A 162 -20.84 5.33 0.95
N PRO A 163 -22.13 5.68 1.16
CA PRO A 163 -23.16 5.52 0.14
C PRO A 163 -22.74 6.16 -1.20
N PRO A 164 -23.05 5.57 -2.37
CA PRO A 164 -22.47 5.98 -3.65
C PRO A 164 -22.59 7.48 -3.97
N LEU A 165 -23.74 8.10 -3.69
CA LEU A 165 -23.95 9.53 -3.91
C LEU A 165 -23.14 10.40 -2.94
N THR A 166 -23.00 9.97 -1.69
CA THR A 166 -22.19 10.67 -0.69
C THR A 166 -20.72 10.59 -1.06
N PHE A 167 -20.24 9.40 -1.45
CA PHE A 167 -18.88 9.18 -1.92
C PHE A 167 -18.55 10.04 -3.14
N LEU A 168 -19.42 10.04 -4.15
CA LEU A 168 -19.23 10.85 -5.36
C LEU A 168 -19.13 12.35 -5.03
N LYS A 169 -20.02 12.88 -4.20
CA LYS A 169 -19.98 14.30 -3.79
C LYS A 169 -18.69 14.63 -3.04
N ALA A 170 -18.28 13.76 -2.11
CA ALA A 170 -17.04 13.96 -1.36
C ALA A 170 -15.80 13.90 -2.26
N LYS A 171 -15.75 12.98 -3.23
CA LYS A 171 -14.67 12.90 -4.21
C LYS A 171 -14.59 14.12 -5.11
N LEU A 172 -15.73 14.64 -5.58
CA LEU A 172 -15.76 15.88 -6.36
C LEU A 172 -15.26 17.07 -5.54
N ALA A 173 -15.67 17.17 -4.28
CA ALA A 173 -15.19 18.23 -3.39
C ALA A 173 -13.67 18.12 -3.10
N GLU A 174 -13.17 16.91 -2.88
CA GLU A 174 -11.73 16.65 -2.71
C GLU A 174 -10.94 17.03 -3.97
N GLN A 175 -11.39 16.62 -5.15
CA GLN A 175 -10.77 16.97 -6.42
C GLN A 175 -10.73 18.50 -6.63
N GLN A 176 -11.85 19.20 -6.40
CA GLN A 176 -11.90 20.66 -6.51
C GLN A 176 -10.92 21.34 -5.55
N ALA A 177 -10.87 20.89 -4.29
CA ALA A 177 -9.95 21.42 -3.29
C ALA A 177 -8.48 21.15 -3.66
N ARG A 178 -8.19 19.97 -4.22
CA ARG A 178 -6.87 19.62 -4.75
C ARG A 178 -6.51 20.52 -5.93
N HIS A 179 -7.35 20.62 -6.95
CA HIS A 179 -7.13 21.49 -8.11
C HIS A 179 -6.87 22.92 -7.68
N ALA A 180 -7.65 23.49 -6.76
CA ALA A 180 -7.44 24.84 -6.25
C ALA A 180 -6.04 25.08 -5.65
N LYS A 181 -5.43 24.07 -5.00
CA LYS A 181 -4.04 24.15 -4.50
C LYS A 181 -3.02 24.23 -5.64
N TYR A 182 -3.34 23.66 -6.81
CA TYR A 182 -2.45 23.60 -7.96
C TYR A 182 -2.73 24.68 -9.03
N ASP A 183 -3.96 25.21 -9.09
CA ASP A 183 -4.44 26.19 -10.08
C ASP A 183 -4.11 27.65 -9.75
N ASP A 184 -3.80 28.02 -8.50
CA ASP A 184 -3.71 29.42 -8.09
C ASP A 184 -2.42 30.18 -8.50
N THR A 185 -1.78 29.79 -9.60
CA THR A 185 -0.68 30.57 -10.18
C THR A 185 -0.67 30.46 -11.70
N GLY A 186 -1.07 31.54 -12.39
CA GLY A 186 -0.94 31.70 -13.85
C GLY A 186 0.50 31.70 -14.41
N PHE A 187 1.46 31.18 -13.65
CA PHE A 187 2.90 31.14 -13.94
C PHE A 187 3.55 29.78 -13.60
N LYS A 188 2.79 28.69 -13.43
CA LYS A 188 3.40 27.36 -13.28
C LYS A 188 3.88 26.85 -14.63
N ILE A 189 5.20 26.94 -14.83
CA ILE A 189 5.90 26.48 -16.04
C ILE A 189 5.84 24.95 -16.15
N GLU A 190 5.67 24.23 -15.03
CA GLU A 190 5.57 22.76 -15.00
C GLU A 190 4.38 22.31 -14.12
N PRO A 191 3.37 21.62 -14.67
CA PRO A 191 2.26 21.06 -13.90
C PRO A 191 2.72 19.84 -13.08
N ASN A 192 2.06 19.59 -11.94
CA ASN A 192 2.29 18.37 -11.18
C ASN A 192 1.58 17.20 -11.86
N VAL A 193 2.34 16.24 -12.40
CA VAL A 193 1.82 15.09 -13.16
C VAL A 193 0.80 14.25 -12.39
N LYS A 194 0.86 14.25 -11.05
CA LYS A 194 -0.06 13.48 -10.20
C LYS A 194 -1.28 14.27 -9.77
N GLU A 195 -1.08 15.52 -9.33
CA GLU A 195 -2.07 16.26 -8.54
C GLU A 195 -2.73 17.44 -9.28
N SER A 196 -2.12 17.95 -10.37
CA SER A 196 -2.71 19.03 -11.19
C SER A 196 -3.95 18.56 -11.96
N PRO A 197 -4.81 19.48 -12.44
CA PRO A 197 -5.92 19.14 -13.32
C PRO A 197 -5.45 18.37 -14.56
N GLY A 198 -6.13 17.27 -14.88
CA GLY A 198 -5.75 16.33 -15.94
C GLY A 198 -4.56 15.42 -15.59
N GLY A 199 -4.09 15.42 -14.34
CA GLY A 199 -3.05 14.53 -13.85
C GLY A 199 -3.56 13.13 -13.48
N LEU A 200 -2.67 12.26 -12.99
CA LEU A 200 -2.95 10.84 -12.74
C LEU A 200 -4.07 10.55 -11.72
N ARG A 201 -4.46 11.52 -10.88
CA ARG A 201 -5.51 11.36 -9.86
C ARG A 201 -6.90 11.80 -10.30
N ASP A 202 -7.04 12.37 -11.49
CA ASP A 202 -8.33 12.78 -12.06
C ASP A 202 -9.03 11.60 -12.74
#